data_AF-A0A923VU12-F1
#
_entry.id   AF-A0A923VU12-F1
#
_cell.length_a   1.000
_cell.length_b   1.000
_cell.length_c   1.000
_cell.angle_alpha   90.00
_cell.angle_beta   90.00
_cell.angle_gamma   90.00
#
_symmetry.space_group_name_H-M   'P 1'
#
loop_
_entity.id
_entity.type
_entity.pdbx_description
1 polymer ?
#
loop_
_entity_poly.entity_id
_entity_poly.type
_entity_poly.pdbx_seq_one_letter_code
_entity_poly.pdbx_strand_id
1 'polypeptide(L)'
;MTIAELFREKKISHRSYHVCKANKIEDLQQLDKYLFTNKNFLKLHNCGQKSNSELLELLKNYKDLIKIDEKLPQLKLFNSIFPTSSNQNQKLINSIISILTNNLSIRNRNALAKYIGEELTFNILVNKIYENKEFKMTKIKDVGQNSIIELETYLNTIKAIAITVLENQKLT
;
A
#
# COMPACT_ATOMS: atom_id res chain seq x y z
N MET A 1 -17.46 -0.73 0.26
CA MET A 1 -18.44 -0.49 1.33
C MET A 1 -18.99 0.93 1.19
N THR A 2 -20.31 1.05 1.09
CA THR A 2 -21.04 2.31 0.87
C THR A 2 -21.39 3.00 2.19
N ILE A 3 -21.67 4.30 2.12
CA ILE A 3 -22.16 5.08 3.28
C ILE A 3 -23.52 4.56 3.78
N ALA A 4 -24.37 4.08 2.88
CA ALA A 4 -25.66 3.51 3.23
C ALA A 4 -25.52 2.18 4.00
N GLU A 5 -24.59 1.32 3.59
CA GLU A 5 -24.25 0.08 4.31
C GLU A 5 -23.71 0.39 5.71
N LEU A 6 -22.75 1.32 5.81
CA LEU A 6 -22.18 1.77 7.08
C LEU A 6 -23.23 2.28 8.07
N PHE A 7 -24.22 3.02 7.57
CA PHE A 7 -25.33 3.49 8.39
C PHE A 7 -26.25 2.34 8.83
N ARG A 8 -26.59 1.42 7.91
CA ARG A 8 -27.41 0.23 8.22
C ARG A 8 -26.74 -0.66 9.29
N GLU A 9 -25.43 -0.81 9.22
CA GLU A 9 -24.61 -1.55 10.18
C GLU A 9 -24.33 -0.77 11.47
N LYS A 10 -24.89 0.43 11.64
CA LYS A 10 -24.68 1.31 12.80
C LYS A 10 -23.20 1.66 13.05
N LYS A 11 -22.38 1.65 12.00
CA LYS A 11 -20.95 2.04 12.06
C LYS A 11 -20.73 3.55 12.04
N ILE A 12 -21.76 4.31 11.64
CA ILE A 12 -21.77 5.78 11.68
C ILE A 12 -23.10 6.27 12.24
N SER A 13 -23.08 7.42 12.91
CA SER A 13 -24.29 8.08 13.39
C SER A 13 -25.18 8.60 12.25
N HIS A 14 -26.46 8.81 12.56
CA HIS A 14 -27.41 9.44 11.64
C HIS A 14 -26.91 10.81 11.15
N ARG A 15 -26.23 11.58 12.02
CA ARG A 15 -25.68 12.89 11.65
C ARG A 15 -24.58 12.75 10.60
N SER A 16 -23.65 11.83 10.79
CA SER A 16 -22.55 11.62 9.83
C SER A 16 -23.02 11.01 8.52
N TYR A 17 -24.05 10.14 8.56
CA TYR A 17 -24.76 9.69 7.37
C TYR A 17 -25.34 10.86 6.56
N HIS A 18 -26.05 11.80 7.23
CA HIS A 18 -26.60 12.98 6.56
C HIS A 18 -25.53 13.94 6.04
N VAL A 19 -24.39 14.08 6.75
CA VAL A 19 -23.23 14.83 6.25
C VAL A 19 -22.75 14.23 4.94
N CYS A 20 -22.51 12.92 4.88
CA CYS A 20 -22.07 12.27 3.65
C CYS A 20 -23.09 12.42 2.52
N LYS A 21 -24.38 12.17 2.79
CA LYS A 21 -25.45 12.28 1.79
C LYS A 21 -25.60 13.70 1.23
N ALA A 22 -25.58 14.71 2.10
CA ALA A 22 -25.71 16.11 1.69
C ALA A 22 -24.54 16.60 0.82
N ASN A 23 -23.37 15.99 0.98
CA ASN A 23 -22.16 16.31 0.22
C ASN A 23 -21.90 15.31 -0.92
N LYS A 24 -22.88 14.46 -1.27
CA LYS A 24 -22.79 13.46 -2.34
C LYS A 24 -21.60 12.50 -2.20
N ILE A 25 -21.25 12.16 -0.95
CA ILE A 25 -20.25 11.13 -0.65
C ILE A 25 -21.00 9.82 -0.48
N GLU A 26 -20.84 8.91 -1.43
CA GLU A 26 -21.62 7.67 -1.50
C GLU A 26 -20.89 6.45 -0.91
N ASP A 27 -19.56 6.52 -0.86
CA ASP A 27 -18.71 5.41 -0.44
C ASP A 27 -17.45 5.87 0.33
N LEU A 28 -16.75 4.89 0.90
CA LEU A 28 -15.51 5.14 1.65
C LEU A 28 -14.35 5.65 0.78
N GLN A 29 -14.31 5.34 -0.52
CA GLN A 29 -13.24 5.82 -1.40
C GLN A 29 -13.37 7.32 -1.65
N GLN A 30 -14.58 7.80 -1.88
CA GLN A 30 -14.89 9.23 -2.02
C GLN A 30 -14.60 9.97 -0.70
N LEU A 31 -14.94 9.37 0.43
CA LEU A 31 -14.65 9.92 1.76
C LEU A 31 -13.14 10.03 2.00
N ASP A 32 -12.36 9.00 1.66
CA ASP A 32 -10.90 8.99 1.78
C ASP A 32 -10.24 10.00 0.84
N LYS A 33 -10.71 10.09 -0.41
CA LYS A 33 -10.27 11.09 -1.40
C LYS A 33 -10.48 12.51 -0.87
N TYR A 34 -11.65 12.79 -0.29
CA TYR A 34 -11.93 14.09 0.30
C TYR A 34 -10.96 14.41 1.45
N LEU A 35 -10.73 13.43 2.33
CA LEU A 35 -9.80 13.57 3.46
C LEU A 35 -8.37 13.84 3.00
N PHE A 36 -7.91 13.18 1.95
CA PHE A 36 -6.57 13.39 1.40
C PHE A 36 -6.35 14.84 0.98
N THR A 37 -7.32 15.42 0.28
CA THR A 37 -7.29 16.81 -0.22
C THR A 37 -7.49 17.84 0.89
N ASN A 38 -8.41 17.61 1.82
CA ASN A 38 -8.84 18.63 2.80
C ASN A 38 -8.30 18.43 4.22
N LYS A 39 -7.63 17.31 4.50
CA LYS A 39 -7.06 16.88 5.79
C LYS A 39 -8.07 16.62 6.92
N ASN A 40 -9.30 17.10 6.79
CA ASN A 40 -10.43 16.81 7.67
C ASN A 40 -11.77 17.01 6.92
N PHE A 41 -12.88 16.80 7.62
CA PHE A 41 -14.24 16.90 7.09
C PHE A 41 -14.98 18.17 7.52
N LEU A 42 -14.35 19.09 8.25
CA LEU A 42 -15.00 20.30 8.76
C LEU A 42 -15.47 21.24 7.65
N LYS A 43 -14.92 21.09 6.44
CA LYS A 43 -15.34 21.82 5.24
C LYS A 43 -16.58 21.22 4.55
N LEU A 44 -17.07 20.06 4.99
CA LEU A 44 -18.31 19.48 4.48
C LEU A 44 -19.51 20.21 5.07
N HIS A 45 -20.53 20.43 4.24
CA HIS A 45 -21.78 21.04 4.69
C HIS A 45 -22.39 20.21 5.83
N ASN A 46 -22.82 20.89 6.90
CA ASN A 46 -23.38 20.33 8.14
C ASN A 46 -22.44 19.45 9.00
N CYS A 47 -21.14 19.43 8.69
CA CYS A 47 -20.17 18.68 9.46
C CYS A 47 -19.65 19.46 10.67
N GLY A 48 -20.07 19.06 11.86
CA GLY A 48 -19.52 19.56 13.12
C GLY A 48 -18.37 18.68 13.63
N GLN A 49 -17.68 19.14 14.68
CA GLN A 49 -16.53 18.44 15.28
C GLN A 49 -16.79 16.95 15.56
N LYS A 50 -17.95 16.61 16.12
CA LYS A 50 -18.31 15.22 16.43
C LYS A 50 -18.40 14.33 15.19
N SER A 51 -19.06 14.81 14.13
CA SER A 51 -19.16 14.06 12.86
C SER A 51 -17.81 13.98 12.15
N ASN A 52 -17.01 15.03 12.20
CA ASN A 52 -15.64 15.01 11.69
C ASN A 52 -14.80 13.92 12.37
N SER A 53 -14.79 13.87 13.70
CA SER A 53 -14.03 12.86 14.44
C SER A 53 -14.51 11.45 14.17
N GLU A 54 -15.83 11.23 14.12
CA GLU A 54 -16.42 9.92 13.82
C GLU A 54 -16.02 9.43 12.42
N LEU A 55 -16.07 10.29 11.40
CA LEU A 55 -15.69 9.92 10.03
C LEU A 55 -14.16 9.66 9.90
N LEU A 56 -13.33 10.40 10.64
CA LEU A 56 -11.89 10.15 10.70
C LEU A 56 -11.59 8.80 11.35
N GLU A 57 -12.25 8.50 12.47
CA GLU A 57 -12.11 7.23 13.18
C GLU A 57 -12.58 6.05 12.33
N LEU A 58 -13.69 6.21 11.62
CA LEU A 58 -14.20 5.23 10.67
C LEU A 58 -13.14 4.86 9.61
N LEU A 59 -12.54 5.85 8.96
CA LEU A 59 -11.52 5.61 7.94
C LEU A 59 -10.24 5.00 8.53
N LYS A 60 -9.86 5.38 9.73
CA LYS A 60 -8.72 4.78 10.44
C LYS A 60 -8.98 3.30 10.70
N ASN A 61 -10.12 2.97 11.31
CA ASN A 61 -10.51 1.59 11.60
C ASN A 61 -10.62 0.76 10.31
N TYR A 62 -11.17 1.34 9.24
CA TYR A 62 -11.26 0.66 7.96
C TYR A 62 -9.88 0.41 7.31
N LYS A 63 -8.95 1.36 7.39
CA LYS A 63 -7.56 1.17 6.92
C LYS A 63 -6.83 0.11 7.74
N ASP A 64 -7.08 0.04 9.04
CA ASP A 64 -6.49 -0.98 9.91
C ASP A 64 -7.09 -2.37 9.65
N LEU A 65 -8.40 -2.46 9.38
CA LEU A 65 -9.04 -3.69 8.92
C LEU A 65 -8.52 -4.11 7.54
N ILE A 66 -8.38 -3.19 6.59
CA ILE A 66 -7.72 -3.46 5.30
C ILE A 66 -6.31 -3.99 5.56
N LYS A 67 -5.49 -3.38 6.42
CA LYS A 67 -4.13 -3.89 6.71
C LYS A 67 -4.10 -5.29 7.32
N ILE A 68 -5.09 -5.67 8.11
CA ILE A 68 -5.20 -7.01 8.72
C ILE A 68 -5.67 -8.04 7.68
N ASP A 69 -6.70 -7.67 6.91
CA ASP A 69 -7.31 -8.48 5.86
C ASP A 69 -6.50 -8.46 4.55
N GLU A 70 -5.50 -7.59 4.44
CA GLU A 70 -4.51 -7.60 3.37
C GLU A 70 -3.34 -8.51 3.74
N LYS A 71 -2.93 -8.59 5.00
CA LYS A 71 -1.78 -9.45 5.38
C LYS A 71 -2.06 -10.94 5.18
N LEU A 72 -3.27 -11.43 5.44
CA LEU A 72 -3.57 -12.86 5.41
C LEU A 72 -3.78 -13.42 3.98
N PRO A 73 -4.49 -12.72 3.08
CA PRO A 73 -4.59 -13.06 1.66
C PRO A 73 -3.34 -12.69 0.88
N GLN A 74 -2.63 -11.58 1.18
CA GLN A 74 -1.39 -11.25 0.44
C GLN A 74 -0.28 -12.29 0.67
N LEU A 75 -0.17 -12.90 1.86
CA LEU A 75 0.80 -13.99 2.11
C LEU A 75 0.47 -15.27 1.34
N LYS A 76 -0.82 -15.64 1.25
CA LYS A 76 -1.25 -16.80 0.44
C LYS A 76 -1.19 -16.51 -1.05
N LEU A 77 -1.52 -15.28 -1.45
CA LEU A 77 -1.48 -14.80 -2.83
C LEU A 77 -0.04 -14.69 -3.32
N PHE A 78 0.90 -14.14 -2.53
CA PHE A 78 2.34 -14.14 -2.83
C PHE A 78 2.86 -15.56 -3.09
N ASN A 79 2.61 -16.49 -2.17
CA ASN A 79 3.10 -17.87 -2.30
C ASN A 79 2.46 -18.63 -3.48
N SER A 80 1.28 -18.20 -3.94
CA SER A 80 0.58 -18.78 -5.10
C SER A 80 0.86 -18.09 -6.43
N ILE A 81 1.32 -16.82 -6.41
CA ILE A 81 1.69 -16.01 -7.58
C ILE A 81 3.17 -16.19 -7.92
N PHE A 82 4.02 -16.47 -6.93
CA PHE A 82 5.44 -16.75 -7.11
C PHE A 82 5.83 -18.24 -6.94
N PRO A 83 5.08 -19.24 -7.44
CA PRO A 83 5.57 -20.61 -7.45
C PRO A 83 6.62 -20.70 -8.56
N THR A 84 7.89 -20.39 -8.24
CA THR A 84 9.06 -20.66 -9.09
C THR A 84 8.80 -20.38 -10.58
N SER A 85 8.20 -19.23 -10.92
CA SER A 85 7.69 -18.97 -12.27
C SER A 85 8.82 -18.88 -13.29
N SER A 86 8.52 -19.24 -14.55
CA SER A 86 9.44 -19.48 -15.67
C SER A 86 10.71 -18.59 -15.71
N ASN A 87 11.83 -19.18 -16.13
CA ASN A 87 13.14 -18.53 -16.25
C ASN A 87 13.11 -17.19 -17.01
N GLN A 88 12.12 -16.95 -17.88
CA GLN A 88 12.01 -15.70 -18.65
C GLN A 88 11.45 -14.53 -17.85
N ASN A 89 10.44 -14.75 -16.99
CA ASN A 89 9.86 -13.67 -16.17
C ASN A 89 10.80 -13.24 -15.07
N GLN A 90 11.47 -14.19 -14.41
CA GLN A 90 12.49 -13.85 -13.43
C GLN A 90 13.62 -13.03 -14.06
N LYS A 91 14.04 -13.37 -15.29
CA LYS A 91 15.02 -12.56 -16.04
C LYS A 91 14.51 -11.16 -16.31
N LEU A 92 13.28 -11.02 -16.83
CA LEU A 92 12.68 -9.71 -17.09
C LEU A 92 12.59 -8.86 -15.81
N ILE A 93 12.07 -9.42 -14.73
CA ILE A 93 11.93 -8.72 -13.45
C ILE A 93 13.31 -8.37 -12.88
N ASN A 94 14.31 -9.26 -12.96
CA ASN A 94 15.68 -8.96 -12.55
C ASN A 94 16.32 -7.85 -13.39
N SER A 95 16.08 -7.82 -14.71
CA SER A 95 16.53 -6.72 -15.56
C SER A 95 15.90 -5.38 -15.16
N ILE A 96 14.60 -5.37 -14.85
CA ILE A 96 13.90 -4.17 -14.38
C ILE A 96 14.44 -3.73 -13.00
N ILE A 97 14.67 -4.67 -12.08
CA ILE A 97 15.29 -4.40 -10.79
C ILE A 97 16.64 -3.73 -10.98
N SER A 98 17.49 -4.23 -11.89
CA SER A 98 18.80 -3.63 -12.19
C SER A 98 18.65 -2.17 -12.66
N ILE A 99 17.75 -1.91 -13.60
CA ILE A 99 17.46 -0.55 -14.10
C ILE A 99 17.00 0.37 -12.97
N LEU A 100 16.00 -0.05 -12.20
CA LEU A 100 15.45 0.75 -11.11
C LEU A 100 16.48 0.99 -9.99
N THR A 101 17.34 0.02 -9.73
CA THR A 101 18.41 0.13 -8.71
C THR A 101 19.47 1.13 -9.14
N ASN A 102 19.78 1.20 -10.44
CA ASN A 102 20.70 2.21 -10.97
C ASN A 102 20.13 3.64 -10.88
N ASN A 103 18.80 3.78 -10.90
CA ASN A 103 18.11 5.07 -10.75
C ASN A 103 17.98 5.54 -9.31
N LEU A 104 18.31 4.70 -8.32
CA LEU A 104 18.35 5.12 -6.93
C LEU A 104 19.52 6.08 -6.67
N SER A 105 19.34 6.96 -5.70
CA SER A 105 20.42 7.74 -5.15
C SER A 105 21.57 6.83 -4.67
N ILE A 106 22.82 7.29 -4.86
CA ILE A 106 24.03 6.53 -4.49
C ILE A 106 23.94 6.04 -3.04
N ARG A 107 23.45 6.91 -2.14
CA ARG A 107 23.24 6.58 -0.73
C ARG A 107 22.30 5.40 -0.54
N ASN A 108 21.15 5.41 -1.20
CA ASN A 108 20.13 4.37 -1.04
C ASN A 108 20.53 3.07 -1.72
N ARG A 109 21.20 3.15 -2.87
CA ARG A 109 21.80 1.99 -3.52
C ARG A 109 22.82 1.31 -2.60
N ASN A 110 23.72 2.08 -1.99
CA ASN A 110 24.71 1.56 -1.05
C ASN A 110 24.06 0.98 0.22
N ALA A 111 23.01 1.64 0.73
CA ALA A 111 22.27 1.17 1.90
C ALA A 111 21.53 -0.16 1.62
N LEU A 112 20.89 -0.28 0.46
CA LEU A 112 20.27 -1.52 0.00
C LEU A 112 21.29 -2.63 -0.20
N ALA A 113 22.39 -2.38 -0.91
CA ALA A 113 23.44 -3.37 -1.14
C ALA A 113 24.00 -3.91 0.19
N LYS A 114 24.19 -3.03 1.18
CA LYS A 114 24.64 -3.42 2.52
C LYS A 114 23.63 -4.27 3.29
N TYR A 115 22.33 -4.05 3.08
CA TYR A 115 21.27 -4.81 3.74
C TYR A 115 20.99 -6.15 3.05
N ILE A 116 20.99 -6.15 1.72
CA ILE A 116 20.51 -7.24 0.87
C ILE A 116 21.66 -8.14 0.42
N GLY A 117 22.83 -7.58 0.12
CA GLY A 117 23.94 -8.21 -0.59
C GLY A 117 24.24 -7.50 -1.92
N GLU A 118 25.38 -7.82 -2.52
CA GLU A 118 25.87 -7.16 -3.76
C GLU A 118 24.97 -7.43 -4.97
N GLU A 119 24.33 -8.59 -5.04
CA GLU A 119 23.41 -8.94 -6.12
C GLU A 119 21.96 -8.82 -5.66
N LEU A 120 21.21 -7.95 -6.34
CA LEU A 120 19.85 -7.59 -5.99
C LEU A 120 18.89 -8.27 -6.97
N THR A 121 18.48 -9.50 -6.63
CA THR A 121 17.55 -10.29 -7.44
C THR A 121 16.15 -10.29 -6.85
N PHE A 122 15.16 -10.58 -7.69
CA PHE A 122 13.76 -10.65 -7.29
C PHE A 122 13.53 -11.63 -6.15
N ASN A 123 14.13 -12.83 -6.21
CA ASN A 123 14.00 -13.84 -5.15
C ASN A 123 14.55 -13.34 -3.81
N ILE A 124 15.64 -12.57 -3.83
CA ILE A 124 16.19 -12.00 -2.60
C ILE A 124 15.25 -10.93 -2.04
N LEU A 125 14.65 -10.08 -2.89
CA LEU A 125 13.65 -9.11 -2.44
C LEU A 125 12.42 -9.78 -1.84
N VAL A 126 11.93 -10.85 -2.46
CA VAL A 126 10.83 -11.66 -1.92
C VAL A 126 11.18 -12.15 -0.51
N ASN A 127 12.28 -12.87 -0.37
CA ASN A 127 12.64 -13.51 0.90
C ASN A 127 13.01 -12.51 2.01
N LYS A 128 13.81 -11.48 1.70
CA LYS A 128 14.35 -10.56 2.73
C LYS A 128 13.44 -9.40 3.07
N ILE A 129 12.53 -9.03 2.16
CA ILE A 129 11.68 -7.85 2.29
C ILE A 129 10.20 -8.24 2.26
N TYR A 130 9.69 -8.79 1.17
CA TYR A 130 8.24 -8.93 0.99
C TYR A 130 7.63 -10.01 1.88
N GLU A 131 8.32 -11.14 2.09
CA GLU A 131 7.86 -12.24 2.96
C GLU A 131 8.31 -12.06 4.42
N ASN A 132 9.31 -11.22 4.65
CA ASN A 132 9.83 -10.98 5.99
C ASN A 132 8.91 -10.03 6.77
N LYS A 133 8.05 -10.61 7.60
CA LYS A 133 7.10 -9.88 8.48
C LYS A 133 7.75 -8.90 9.44
N GLU A 134 9.02 -9.11 9.78
CA GLU A 134 9.77 -8.24 10.68
C GLU A 134 10.51 -7.13 9.95
N PHE A 135 10.50 -7.13 8.62
CA PHE A 135 11.16 -6.10 7.84
C PHE A 135 10.52 -4.73 8.10
N LYS A 136 11.38 -3.74 8.31
CA LYS A 136 11.01 -2.32 8.40
C LYS A 136 12.12 -1.54 7.71
N MET A 137 11.79 -0.47 7.00
CA MET A 137 12.79 0.40 6.34
C MET A 137 13.81 0.96 7.33
N THR A 138 13.40 1.19 8.57
CA THR A 138 14.27 1.66 9.66
C THR A 138 15.36 0.66 10.04
N LYS A 139 15.27 -0.61 9.62
CA LYS A 139 16.32 -1.62 9.84
C LYS A 139 17.47 -1.49 8.83
N ILE A 140 17.28 -0.77 7.73
CA ILE A 140 18.34 -0.50 6.77
C ILE A 140 19.22 0.60 7.36
N LYS A 141 20.48 0.25 7.65
CA LYS A 141 21.45 1.19 8.23
C LYS A 141 21.66 2.35 7.25
N ASP A 142 21.90 3.55 7.79
CA ASP A 142 22.28 4.75 7.05
C ASP A 142 21.15 5.36 6.18
N VAL A 143 19.88 4.98 6.42
CA VAL A 143 18.67 5.47 5.74
C VAL A 143 17.96 6.53 6.59
N GLY A 144 17.80 7.75 6.05
CA GLY A 144 17.01 8.84 6.65
C GLY A 144 15.59 8.95 6.07
N GLN A 145 14.77 9.90 6.52
CA GLN A 145 13.36 10.01 6.08
C GLN A 145 13.19 10.09 4.56
N ASN A 146 13.97 10.93 3.87
CA ASN A 146 13.91 11.04 2.41
C ASN A 146 14.33 9.73 1.72
N SER A 147 15.30 9.02 2.31
CA SER A 147 15.72 7.70 1.83
C SER A 147 14.63 6.66 2.01
N ILE A 148 13.87 6.69 3.11
CA ILE A 148 12.72 5.80 3.32
C ILE A 148 11.70 6.00 2.21
N ILE A 149 11.33 7.25 1.91
CA ILE A 149 10.34 7.55 0.87
C ILE A 149 10.78 7.03 -0.50
N GLU A 150 12.04 7.26 -0.88
CA GLU A 150 12.60 6.79 -2.15
C GLU A 150 12.63 5.24 -2.21
N LEU A 151 13.09 4.59 -1.14
CA LEU A 151 13.14 3.13 -1.06
C LEU A 151 11.75 2.49 -1.06
N GLU A 152 10.77 3.08 -0.39
CA GLU A 152 9.38 2.60 -0.40
C GLU A 152 8.79 2.71 -1.81
N THR A 153 9.02 3.83 -2.48
CA THR A 153 8.58 4.04 -3.87
C THR A 153 9.20 3.00 -4.80
N TYR A 154 10.50 2.76 -4.66
CA TYR A 154 11.24 1.75 -5.42
C TYR A 154 10.70 0.33 -5.21
N LEU A 155 10.52 -0.12 -3.96
CA LEU A 155 10.01 -1.46 -3.66
C LEU A 155 8.55 -1.61 -4.12
N ASN A 156 7.71 -0.61 -3.91
CA ASN A 156 6.32 -0.65 -4.37
C ASN A 156 6.21 -0.73 -5.89
N THR A 157 7.10 -0.04 -6.62
CA THR A 157 7.18 -0.11 -8.08
C THR A 157 7.55 -1.52 -8.54
N ILE A 158 8.56 -2.14 -7.93
CA ILE A 158 8.94 -3.53 -8.24
C ILE A 158 7.80 -4.50 -7.95
N LYS A 159 7.13 -4.35 -6.80
CA LYS A 159 5.97 -5.19 -6.43
C LYS A 159 4.84 -5.08 -7.45
N ALA A 160 4.50 -3.86 -7.89
CA ALA A 160 3.46 -3.63 -8.88
C ALA A 160 3.81 -4.28 -10.23
N ILE A 161 5.04 -4.08 -10.73
CA ILE A 161 5.50 -4.68 -11.99
C ILE A 161 5.47 -6.20 -11.91
N ALA A 162 5.95 -6.79 -10.80
CA ALA A 162 5.93 -8.24 -10.61
C ALA A 162 4.51 -8.79 -10.67
N ILE A 163 3.55 -8.12 -10.04
CA ILE A 163 2.12 -8.48 -10.12
C ILE A 163 1.62 -8.40 -11.57
N THR A 164 1.84 -7.28 -12.27
CA THR A 164 1.40 -7.10 -13.66
C THR A 164 1.97 -8.17 -14.61
N VAL A 165 3.28 -8.46 -14.51
CA VAL A 165 3.93 -9.47 -15.36
C VAL A 165 3.31 -10.85 -15.16
N LEU A 166 2.87 -11.17 -13.93
CA LEU A 166 2.31 -12.47 -13.60
C LEU A 166 0.81 -12.57 -13.88
N GLU A 167 0.06 -11.47 -13.73
CA GLU A 167 -1.36 -11.40 -14.10
C GLU A 167 -1.57 -11.55 -15.62
N ASN A 168 -0.70 -10.97 -16.43
CA ASN A 168 -0.73 -11.09 -17.89
C ASN A 168 -0.49 -12.52 -18.41
N GLN A 169 -0.13 -13.48 -17.54
CA GLN A 169 0.00 -14.90 -17.90
C GLN A 169 -1.27 -15.71 -17.66
N LYS A 170 -2.20 -15.24 -16.84
CA LYS A 170 -3.47 -15.95 -16.61
C LYS A 170 -4.47 -15.78 -17.77
N LEU A 171 -4.11 -14.95 -18.75
CA LEU A 171 -4.95 -14.58 -19.90
C LEU A 171 -4.44 -15.20 -21.22
N THR A 172 -3.38 -16.00 -21.18
CA THR A 172 -2.79 -16.73 -22.32
C THR A 172 -2.84 -18.23 -22.08
#